data_AF-A0A6A3Q9X5-F1
#
_entry.id   AF-A0A6A3Q9X5-F1
#
_cell.length_a   1.000
_cell.length_b   1.000
_cell.length_c   1.000
_cell.angle_alpha   90.00
_cell.angle_beta   90.00
_cell.angle_gamma   90.00
#
_symmetry.space_group_name_H-M   'P 1'
#
loop_
_entity.id
_entity.type
_entity.pdbx_description
1 polymer ?
#
loop_
_entity_poly.entity_id
_entity_poly.type
_entity_poly.pdbx_seq_one_letter_code
_entity_poly.pdbx_strand_id
1 'polypeptide(L)'
;MSLTGRLSGAGQRLFDAKEYIQDVIQASLEIADDSEQLDLVQYLDDLEQIQRQLNATTKRLVSTVRSLILEKASGGSHMKTEQQSKLTIEVVKSESDSDAETGAEMELKPYISFVEYTDAAQKAMDAVNTDTDDKDARNVISHMNDGQLMEWSKTVEEKALFANRVFLKRLKAKGIKKDTAVAFVMATTLATSLVASRRVKLPKRVWLIQFHSSLYEIATAAESSRLKDVLLAPVEKCQIDVENFMQLTALDSMSSIVASTESKGRIEALELLRVTQSLLRELMYNCESYFEHPPRTESQWAQFGEIVKSLANWMRILSDADVPYDGTPYNIDPLLKFSIVFPGRVSPNLFRNWMLMTSEQVMTAPSKRARTE
;
A
#
# COMPACT_ATOMS: atom_id res chain seq x y z
N MET A 1 21.51 -16.71 19.69
CA MET A 1 21.76 -15.64 18.70
C MET A 1 23.25 -15.34 18.68
N SER A 2 23.86 -15.27 17.49
CA SER A 2 25.31 -15.01 17.36
C SER A 2 25.65 -13.55 17.70
N LEU A 3 26.87 -13.32 18.19
CA LEU A 3 27.40 -11.99 18.50
C LEU A 3 27.31 -11.03 17.31
N THR A 4 27.53 -11.59 16.11
CA THR A 4 27.46 -10.91 14.83
C THR A 4 26.08 -10.34 14.54
N GLY A 5 25.01 -11.07 14.89
CA GLY A 5 23.63 -10.57 14.71
C GLY A 5 23.31 -9.39 15.63
N ARG A 6 23.81 -9.40 16.87
CA ARG A 6 23.59 -8.31 17.83
C ARG A 6 24.43 -7.06 17.49
N LEU A 7 25.66 -7.25 17.00
CA LEU A 7 26.54 -6.17 16.53
C LEU A 7 26.05 -5.56 15.22
N SER A 8 25.56 -6.37 14.28
CA SER A 8 24.95 -5.89 13.03
C SER A 8 23.72 -5.02 13.31
N GLY A 9 22.82 -5.46 14.20
CA GLY A 9 21.65 -4.66 14.58
C GLY A 9 21.99 -3.40 15.37
N ALA A 10 23.12 -3.33 16.07
CA ALA A 10 23.58 -2.11 16.72
C ALA A 10 24.26 -1.13 15.73
N GLY A 11 25.03 -1.66 14.78
CA GLY A 11 25.64 -0.89 13.70
C GLY A 11 24.61 -0.25 12.79
N GLN A 12 23.54 -0.99 12.45
CA GLN A 12 22.44 -0.46 11.65
C GLN A 12 21.75 0.72 12.35
N ARG A 13 21.44 0.61 13.64
CA ARG A 13 20.82 1.70 14.42
C ARG A 13 21.69 2.95 14.53
N LEU A 14 23.01 2.79 14.61
CA LEU A 14 23.97 3.90 14.60
C LEU A 14 24.05 4.57 13.21
N PHE A 15 23.92 3.79 12.15
CA PHE A 15 23.88 4.28 10.78
C PHE A 15 22.58 5.03 10.49
N ASP A 16 21.44 4.49 10.93
CA ASP A 16 20.11 5.10 10.78
C ASP A 16 20.01 6.44 11.55
N ALA A 17 20.55 6.50 12.77
CA ALA A 17 20.61 7.73 13.55
C ALA A 17 21.50 8.80 12.89
N LYS A 18 22.57 8.40 12.20
CA LYS A 18 23.44 9.30 11.47
C LYS A 18 22.74 9.89 10.24
N GLU A 19 22.05 9.07 9.45
CA GLU A 19 21.31 9.57 8.28
C GLU A 19 20.18 10.52 8.68
N TYR A 20 19.45 10.21 9.76
CA TYR A 20 18.44 11.11 10.32
C TYR A 20 19.03 12.48 10.70
N ILE A 21 20.15 12.52 11.43
CA ILE A 21 20.80 13.78 11.81
C ILE A 21 21.27 14.57 10.59
N GLN A 22 21.75 13.89 9.54
CA GLN A 22 22.16 14.56 8.29
C GLN A 22 20.97 15.15 7.54
N ASP A 23 19.84 14.45 7.47
CA ASP A 23 18.61 14.92 6.83
C ASP A 23 18.04 16.15 7.55
N VAL A 24 18.10 16.19 8.88
CA VAL A 24 17.59 17.36 9.62
C VAL A 24 18.54 18.56 9.57
N ILE A 25 19.86 18.36 9.66
CA ILE A 25 20.83 19.46 9.46
C ILE A 25 20.66 20.11 8.08
N GLN A 26 20.29 19.31 7.07
CA GLN A 26 20.06 19.80 5.72
C GLN A 26 18.72 20.54 5.55
N ALA A 27 17.72 20.24 6.39
CA ALA A 27 16.43 20.93 6.41
C ALA A 27 16.48 22.27 7.18
N SER A 28 17.32 22.38 8.22
CA SER A 28 17.38 23.57 9.09
C SER A 28 18.28 24.71 8.57
N LEU A 29 18.84 24.61 7.35
CA LEU A 29 19.74 25.62 6.77
C LEU A 29 19.03 26.68 5.91
N GLU A 30 17.70 26.66 5.81
CA GLU A 30 16.91 27.65 5.05
C GLU A 30 15.87 28.38 5.92
N ILE A 31 16.30 29.54 6.43
CA ILE A 31 15.49 30.73 6.82
C ILE A 31 14.74 30.66 8.17
N ALA A 32 14.75 31.80 8.87
CA ALA A 32 14.33 32.01 10.25
C ALA A 32 13.06 32.88 10.35
N ASP A 33 12.09 32.47 11.19
CA ASP A 33 11.04 33.32 11.77
C ASP A 33 10.75 32.91 13.23
N ASP A 34 10.24 33.83 14.07
CA ASP A 34 10.15 33.68 15.53
C ASP A 34 9.16 32.58 16.01
N SER A 35 8.27 32.09 15.12
CA SER A 35 7.46 30.89 15.35
C SER A 35 8.31 29.61 15.42
N GLU A 36 9.46 29.59 14.76
CA GLU A 36 10.34 28.43 14.68
C GLU A 36 11.28 28.31 15.89
N GLN A 37 11.34 29.31 16.78
CA GLN A 37 12.10 29.19 18.03
C GLN A 37 11.47 28.15 18.96
N LEU A 38 10.14 28.00 18.96
CA LEU A 38 9.44 26.98 19.73
C LEU A 38 9.68 25.58 19.13
N ASP A 39 9.70 25.48 17.80
CA ASP A 39 10.02 24.24 17.07
C ASP A 39 11.50 23.86 17.20
N LEU A 40 12.41 24.83 17.28
CA LEU A 40 13.84 24.62 17.54
C LEU A 40 14.11 24.14 18.96
N VAL A 41 13.35 24.60 19.96
CA VAL A 41 13.46 24.10 21.34
C VAL A 41 12.92 22.67 21.43
N GLN A 42 11.78 22.38 20.81
CA GLN A 42 11.25 21.03 20.72
C GLN A 42 12.22 20.09 19.97
N TYR A 43 12.87 20.61 18.91
CA TYR A 43 13.89 19.89 18.15
C TYR A 43 15.17 19.64 18.96
N LEU A 44 15.61 20.59 19.78
CA LEU A 44 16.73 20.40 20.70
C LEU A 44 16.40 19.34 21.76
N ASP A 45 15.18 19.33 22.29
CA ASP A 45 14.71 18.30 23.22
C ASP A 45 14.69 16.91 22.57
N ASP A 46 14.23 16.81 21.32
CA ASP A 46 14.23 15.58 20.54
C ASP A 46 15.66 15.09 20.25
N LEU A 47 16.57 16.00 19.87
CA LEU A 47 17.99 15.69 19.67
C LEU A 47 18.65 15.22 20.96
N GLU A 48 18.38 15.87 22.10
CA GLU A 48 18.87 15.44 23.39
C GLU A 48 18.31 14.06 23.77
N GLN A 49 17.04 13.78 23.47
CA GLN A 49 16.44 12.48 23.72
C GLN A 49 17.10 11.39 22.87
N ILE A 50 17.31 11.64 21.58
CA ILE A 50 18.02 10.73 20.67
C ILE A 50 19.45 10.50 21.16
N GLN A 51 20.17 11.56 21.56
CA GLN A 51 21.52 11.47 22.10
C GLN A 51 21.56 10.63 23.39
N ARG A 52 20.58 10.80 24.29
CA ARG A 52 20.46 9.99 25.52
C ARG A 52 20.19 8.52 25.20
N GLN A 53 19.32 8.22 24.23
CA GLN A 53 19.03 6.85 23.78
C GLN A 53 20.26 6.20 23.12
N LEU A 54 21.00 6.96 22.30
CA LEU A 54 22.22 6.49 21.67
C LEU A 54 23.30 6.19 22.71
N ASN A 55 23.47 7.07 23.69
CA ASN A 55 24.39 6.85 24.81
C ASN A 55 24.00 5.63 25.66
N ALA A 56 22.71 5.43 25.93
CA ALA A 56 22.22 4.26 26.67
C ALA A 56 22.46 2.96 25.88
N THR A 57 22.21 2.97 24.58
CA THR A 57 22.43 1.84 23.69
C THR A 57 23.92 1.51 23.59
N THR A 58 24.77 2.53 23.45
CA THR A 58 26.22 2.38 23.42
C THR A 58 26.76 1.82 24.74
N LYS A 59 26.27 2.32 25.89
CA LYS A 59 26.62 1.78 27.22
C LYS A 59 26.22 0.31 27.36
N ARG A 60 25.02 -0.08 26.89
CA ARG A 60 24.56 -1.48 26.90
C ARG A 60 25.39 -2.36 25.97
N LEU A 61 25.82 -1.85 24.82
CA LEU A 61 26.70 -2.58 23.92
C LEU A 61 28.08 -2.79 24.56
N VAL A 62 28.67 -1.73 25.12
CA VAL A 62 29.96 -1.79 25.82
C VAL A 62 29.89 -2.73 27.02
N SER A 63 28.81 -2.70 27.80
CA SER A 63 28.64 -3.63 28.92
C SER A 63 28.51 -5.07 28.43
N THR A 64 27.71 -5.31 27.38
CA THR A 64 27.54 -6.64 26.78
C THR A 64 28.87 -7.19 26.28
N VAL A 65 29.64 -6.38 25.54
CA VAL A 65 30.97 -6.76 25.04
C VAL A 65 31.95 -7.00 26.20
N ARG A 66 31.95 -6.16 27.24
CA ARG A 66 32.77 -6.38 28.45
C ARG A 66 32.42 -7.67 29.17
N SER A 67 31.14 -7.98 29.36
CA SER A 67 30.68 -9.23 29.98
C SER A 67 31.12 -10.45 29.18
N LEU A 68 31.05 -10.39 27.85
CA LEU A 68 31.49 -11.47 26.98
C LEU A 68 33.01 -11.66 26.95
N ILE A 69 33.77 -10.56 27.04
CA ILE A 69 35.23 -10.61 27.19
C ILE A 69 35.59 -11.22 28.55
N LEU A 70 34.88 -10.85 29.61
CA LEU A 70 35.08 -11.40 30.95
C LEU A 70 34.67 -12.88 31.05
N GLU A 71 33.56 -13.30 30.43
CA GLU A 71 33.16 -14.71 30.34
C GLU A 71 34.19 -15.55 29.59
N LYS A 72 34.77 -15.01 28.51
CA LYS A 72 35.87 -15.65 27.79
C LYS A 72 37.18 -15.67 28.58
N ALA A 73 37.44 -14.66 29.41
CA ALA A 73 38.60 -14.61 30.29
C ALA A 73 38.45 -15.52 31.52
N SER A 74 37.23 -15.79 31.99
CA SER A 74 36.93 -16.71 33.10
C SER A 74 36.77 -18.17 32.65
N GLY A 75 36.71 -18.44 31.33
CA GLY A 75 36.55 -19.77 30.73
C GLY A 75 37.81 -20.66 30.77
N GLY A 76 38.62 -20.52 31.81
CA GLY A 76 39.82 -21.31 32.06
C GLY A 76 39.88 -21.82 33.50
N SER A 77 38.87 -22.56 33.97
CA SER A 77 39.02 -23.57 35.02
C SER A 77 37.75 -24.42 35.18
N HIS A 78 37.93 -25.63 35.69
CA HIS A 78 37.10 -26.82 35.60
C HIS A 78 35.85 -26.86 36.51
N MET A 79 34.87 -27.64 36.03
CA MET A 79 33.93 -28.55 36.73
C MET A 79 32.60 -28.02 37.36
N LYS A 80 31.51 -28.65 36.87
CA LYS A 80 30.23 -29.09 37.50
C LYS A 80 29.61 -28.14 38.56
N THR A 81 28.35 -27.71 38.47
CA THR A 81 27.11 -28.50 38.50
C THR A 81 25.93 -27.53 38.29
N GLU A 82 24.81 -28.04 37.77
CA GLU A 82 23.46 -27.46 37.78
C GLU A 82 23.25 -26.11 38.49
N GLN A 83 22.92 -25.07 37.71
CA GLN A 83 21.80 -24.21 38.07
C GLN A 83 21.26 -23.50 36.83
N GLN A 84 20.10 -23.98 36.44
CA GLN A 84 19.23 -23.47 35.39
C GLN A 84 18.66 -22.13 35.87
N SER A 85 19.35 -21.01 35.61
CA SER A 85 18.76 -19.68 35.80
C SER A 85 17.89 -19.31 34.60
N LYS A 86 16.61 -19.67 34.70
CA LYS A 86 15.51 -18.98 34.03
C LYS A 86 15.70 -17.47 34.24
N LEU A 87 16.06 -16.74 33.18
CA LEU A 87 15.75 -15.32 33.09
C LEU A 87 14.43 -15.21 32.35
N THR A 88 13.37 -15.24 33.16
CA THR A 88 12.00 -14.88 32.78
C THR A 88 12.02 -13.48 32.18
N ILE A 89 11.59 -13.37 30.92
CA ILE A 89 11.22 -12.09 30.33
C ILE A 89 9.88 -11.73 30.98
N GLU A 90 9.92 -11.03 32.11
CA GLU A 90 8.77 -10.25 32.55
C GLU A 90 8.62 -9.08 31.58
N VAL A 91 7.70 -9.26 30.65
CA VAL A 91 7.01 -8.16 29.99
C VAL A 91 6.40 -7.34 31.11
N VAL A 92 7.02 -6.21 31.45
CA VAL A 92 6.34 -5.16 32.20
C VAL A 92 5.23 -4.66 31.29
N LYS A 93 4.03 -5.22 31.48
CA LYS A 93 2.77 -4.55 31.16
C LYS A 93 2.74 -3.28 32.02
N SER A 94 3.11 -2.16 31.43
CA SER A 94 2.56 -0.89 31.86
C SER A 94 1.17 -0.78 31.22
N GLU A 95 0.16 -1.15 32.00
CA GLU A 95 -1.20 -0.67 31.82
C GLU A 95 -1.17 0.86 31.92
N SER A 96 -1.20 1.49 30.76
CA SER A 96 -1.73 2.84 30.60
C SER A 96 -2.51 2.82 29.28
N ASP A 97 -3.81 2.61 29.40
CA ASP A 97 -4.79 2.91 28.38
C ASP A 97 -4.61 4.36 27.90
N SER A 98 -3.97 4.52 26.75
CA SER A 98 -4.20 5.65 25.85
C SER A 98 -3.67 5.27 24.47
N ASP A 99 -4.60 5.07 23.54
CA ASP A 99 -4.34 4.90 22.11
C ASP A 99 -3.57 6.10 21.55
N ALA A 100 -2.26 5.97 21.44
CA ALA A 100 -1.42 6.82 20.60
C ALA A 100 -0.20 5.99 20.15
N GLU A 101 -0.32 5.32 19.01
CA GLU A 101 0.86 4.81 18.29
C GLU A 101 1.82 6.00 18.08
N THR A 102 3.01 5.93 18.67
CA THR A 102 4.01 6.99 18.56
C THR A 102 4.48 7.11 17.10
N GLY A 103 4.60 8.34 16.59
CA GLY A 103 4.87 8.61 15.17
C GLY A 103 6.13 7.93 14.58
N ALA A 104 7.08 7.52 15.42
CA ALA A 104 8.28 6.78 15.01
C ALA A 104 8.01 5.30 14.64
N GLU A 105 7.06 4.62 15.28
CA GLU A 105 6.67 3.25 14.88
C GLU A 105 5.82 3.24 13.61
N MET A 106 5.11 4.36 13.35
CA MET A 106 4.27 4.55 12.17
C MET A 106 5.08 4.74 10.88
N GLU A 107 6.32 5.25 10.96
CA GLU A 107 7.20 5.46 9.78
C GLU A 107 8.16 4.29 9.46
N LEU A 108 8.42 3.37 10.42
CA LEU A 108 9.33 2.22 10.20
C LEU A 108 8.69 1.06 9.42
N LYS A 109 7.40 0.75 9.67
CA LYS A 109 6.67 -0.35 9.01
C LYS A 109 6.63 -0.22 7.47
N PRO A 110 6.39 0.97 6.88
CA PRO A 110 6.39 1.13 5.43
C PRO A 110 7.77 0.87 4.79
N TYR A 111 8.87 1.33 5.40
CA TYR A 111 10.22 1.12 4.86
C TYR A 111 10.64 -0.35 4.86
N ILE A 112 10.32 -1.08 5.94
CA ILE A 112 10.54 -2.53 6.02
C ILE A 112 9.79 -3.24 4.88
N SER A 113 8.56 -2.81 4.60
CA SER A 113 7.76 -3.39 3.52
C SER A 113 8.37 -3.17 2.13
N PHE A 114 9.05 -2.04 1.90
CA PHE A 114 9.79 -1.81 0.66
C PHE A 114 10.95 -2.79 0.50
N VAL A 115 11.79 -2.94 1.53
CA VAL A 115 12.95 -3.84 1.50
C VAL A 115 12.52 -5.30 1.32
N GLU A 116 11.53 -5.75 2.11
CA GLU A 116 10.99 -7.11 2.01
C GLU A 116 10.42 -7.39 0.62
N TYR A 117 9.74 -6.41 0.01
CA TYR A 117 9.17 -6.54 -1.33
C TYR A 117 10.26 -6.67 -2.40
N THR A 118 11.28 -5.82 -2.39
CA THR A 118 12.37 -5.88 -3.38
C THR A 118 13.26 -7.11 -3.20
N ASP A 119 13.54 -7.51 -1.96
CA ASP A 119 14.34 -8.71 -1.67
C ASP A 119 13.61 -9.99 -2.06
N ALA A 120 12.30 -10.07 -1.79
CA ALA A 120 11.48 -11.20 -2.20
C ALA A 120 11.42 -11.34 -3.71
N ALA A 121 11.29 -10.22 -4.44
CA ALA A 121 11.32 -10.22 -5.90
C ALA A 121 12.68 -10.74 -6.42
N GLN A 122 13.80 -10.26 -5.85
CA GLN A 122 15.13 -10.72 -6.24
C GLN A 122 15.27 -12.24 -6.03
N LYS A 123 14.89 -12.74 -4.85
CA LYS A 123 14.91 -14.18 -4.56
C LYS A 123 14.05 -14.97 -5.55
N ALA A 124 12.89 -14.44 -5.91
CA ALA A 124 12.00 -15.09 -6.86
C ALA A 124 12.59 -15.15 -8.28
N MET A 125 13.29 -14.09 -8.72
CA MET A 125 14.03 -14.06 -9.98
C MET A 125 15.21 -15.04 -9.98
N ASP A 126 15.90 -15.16 -8.85
CA ASP A 126 17.09 -16.03 -8.71
C ASP A 126 16.72 -17.52 -8.61
N ALA A 127 15.60 -17.84 -7.95
CA ALA A 127 15.15 -19.21 -7.72
C ALA A 127 14.64 -19.93 -8.98
N VAL A 128 14.33 -19.19 -10.05
CA VAL A 128 13.83 -19.74 -11.30
C VAL A 128 14.97 -19.88 -12.32
N ASN A 129 15.16 -21.09 -12.82
CA ASN A 129 16.02 -21.34 -13.97
C ASN A 129 15.18 -21.18 -15.24
N THR A 130 15.47 -20.17 -16.05
CA THR A 130 14.68 -19.85 -17.26
C THR A 130 15.26 -20.46 -18.54
N ASP A 131 16.34 -21.23 -18.46
CA ASP A 131 17.11 -21.81 -19.60
C ASP A 131 17.55 -20.79 -20.68
N THR A 132 17.36 -19.49 -20.40
CA THR A 132 17.68 -18.34 -21.25
C THR A 132 18.45 -17.32 -20.42
N ASP A 133 19.48 -16.70 -21.00
CA ASP A 133 20.28 -15.66 -20.35
C ASP A 133 19.47 -14.40 -20.01
N ASP A 134 18.34 -14.17 -20.69
CA ASP A 134 17.46 -13.02 -20.45
C ASP A 134 16.28 -13.42 -19.54
N LYS A 135 16.43 -13.17 -18.24
CA LYS A 135 15.38 -13.38 -17.22
C LYS A 135 14.36 -12.24 -17.25
N ASP A 136 13.47 -12.25 -18.23
CA ASP A 136 12.29 -11.37 -18.20
C ASP A 136 11.26 -11.87 -17.17
N ALA A 137 10.62 -10.94 -16.47
CA ALA A 137 9.62 -11.18 -15.44
C ALA A 137 8.49 -12.13 -15.90
N ARG A 138 8.04 -11.99 -17.16
CA ARG A 138 7.01 -12.87 -17.71
C ARG A 138 7.50 -14.32 -17.81
N ASN A 139 8.75 -14.50 -18.23
CA ASN A 139 9.38 -15.81 -18.35
C ASN A 139 9.61 -16.45 -16.97
N VAL A 140 10.00 -15.64 -15.98
CA VAL A 140 10.13 -16.09 -14.59
C VAL A 140 8.76 -16.57 -14.06
N ILE A 141 7.69 -15.79 -14.22
CA ILE A 141 6.34 -16.18 -13.78
C ILE A 141 5.84 -17.46 -14.47
N SER A 142 6.17 -17.70 -15.75
CA SER A 142 5.76 -18.93 -16.43
C SER A 142 6.48 -20.18 -15.91
N HIS A 143 7.69 -20.03 -15.37
CA HIS A 143 8.51 -21.13 -14.85
C HIS A 143 8.40 -21.33 -13.33
N MET A 144 7.77 -20.41 -12.60
CA MET A 144 7.46 -20.62 -11.19
C MET A 144 6.49 -21.80 -11.00
N ASN A 145 6.79 -22.63 -10.00
CA ASN A 145 5.84 -23.62 -9.50
C ASN A 145 4.78 -22.98 -8.60
N ASP A 146 3.72 -23.73 -8.26
CA ASP A 146 2.60 -23.21 -7.49
C ASP A 146 3.00 -22.70 -6.09
N GLY A 147 3.97 -23.34 -5.44
CA GLY A 147 4.49 -22.88 -4.15
C GLY A 147 5.17 -21.51 -4.24
N GLN A 148 6.02 -21.34 -5.24
CA GLN A 148 6.70 -20.06 -5.52
C GLN A 148 5.70 -18.96 -5.89
N LEU A 149 4.70 -19.28 -6.72
CA LEU A 149 3.65 -18.34 -7.10
C LEU A 149 2.83 -17.89 -5.88
N MET A 150 2.47 -18.82 -4.99
CA MET A 150 1.69 -18.49 -3.79
C MET A 150 2.49 -17.63 -2.82
N GLU A 151 3.78 -17.91 -2.62
CA GLU A 151 4.67 -17.09 -1.79
C GLU A 151 4.80 -15.67 -2.37
N TRP A 152 5.10 -15.55 -3.67
CA TRP A 152 5.20 -14.26 -4.33
C TRP A 152 3.88 -13.49 -4.31
N SER A 153 2.76 -14.16 -4.59
CA SER A 153 1.43 -13.56 -4.55
C SER A 153 1.10 -12.98 -3.17
N LYS A 154 1.45 -13.69 -2.10
CA LYS A 154 1.25 -13.20 -0.73
C LYS A 154 2.07 -11.94 -0.48
N THR A 155 3.34 -11.93 -0.88
CA THR A 155 4.19 -10.74 -0.75
C THR A 155 3.65 -9.55 -1.55
N VAL A 156 3.19 -9.77 -2.79
CA VAL A 156 2.60 -8.70 -3.61
C VAL A 156 1.37 -8.13 -2.93
N GLU A 157 0.42 -8.97 -2.51
CA GLU A 157 -0.83 -8.54 -1.87
C GLU A 157 -0.57 -7.74 -0.60
N GLU A 158 0.36 -8.19 0.25
CA GLU A 158 0.63 -7.59 1.56
C GLU A 158 1.54 -6.36 1.50
N LYS A 159 2.48 -6.27 0.54
CA LYS A 159 3.60 -5.32 0.60
C LYS A 159 3.68 -4.32 -0.54
N ALA A 160 3.19 -4.64 -1.74
CA ALA A 160 3.46 -3.81 -2.91
C ALA A 160 2.88 -2.38 -2.79
N LEU A 161 1.65 -2.23 -2.27
CA LEU A 161 1.07 -0.89 -2.08
C LEU A 161 1.84 -0.03 -1.06
N PHE A 162 2.35 -0.65 0.02
CA PHE A 162 3.19 0.06 0.99
C PHE A 162 4.54 0.43 0.39
N ALA A 163 5.15 -0.49 -0.37
CA ALA A 163 6.39 -0.25 -1.09
C ALA A 163 6.23 0.91 -2.09
N ASN A 164 5.13 0.96 -2.86
CA ASN A 164 4.84 2.04 -3.80
C ASN A 164 4.72 3.40 -3.10
N ARG A 165 4.03 3.45 -1.95
CA ARG A 165 3.91 4.70 -1.15
C ARG A 165 5.26 5.20 -0.66
N VAL A 166 6.10 4.31 -0.13
CA VAL A 166 7.45 4.65 0.38
C VAL A 166 8.34 5.10 -0.77
N PHE A 167 8.32 4.37 -1.87
CA PHE A 167 9.09 4.70 -3.06
C PHE A 167 8.67 6.08 -3.59
N LEU A 168 7.39 6.34 -3.73
CA LEU A 168 6.88 7.64 -4.18
C LEU A 168 7.29 8.80 -3.25
N LYS A 169 7.18 8.63 -1.92
CA LYS A 169 7.60 9.63 -0.93
C LYS A 169 9.08 9.96 -1.11
N ARG A 170 9.94 8.94 -1.21
CA ARG A 170 11.39 9.12 -1.39
C ARG A 170 11.77 9.68 -2.76
N LEU A 171 11.03 9.30 -3.81
CA LEU A 171 11.25 9.80 -5.17
C LEU A 171 11.00 11.31 -5.21
N LYS A 172 9.90 11.77 -4.61
CA LYS A 172 9.57 13.20 -4.47
C LYS A 172 10.62 13.96 -3.64
N ALA A 173 11.14 13.34 -2.58
CA ALA A 173 12.23 13.88 -1.77
C ALA A 173 13.63 13.80 -2.43
N LYS A 174 13.74 13.26 -3.65
CA LYS A 174 15.01 13.05 -4.38
C LYS A 174 16.03 12.16 -3.64
N GLY A 175 15.56 11.35 -2.68
CA GLY A 175 16.39 10.49 -1.82
C GLY A 175 16.59 9.06 -2.34
N ILE A 176 16.43 8.81 -3.64
CA ILE A 176 16.52 7.47 -4.23
C ILE A 176 17.78 7.31 -5.07
N LYS A 177 18.54 6.26 -4.79
CA LYS A 177 19.70 5.85 -5.58
C LYS A 177 19.25 5.01 -6.79
N LYS A 178 20.04 5.03 -7.87
CA LYS A 178 19.74 4.30 -9.11
C LYS A 178 19.49 2.81 -8.88
N ASP A 179 20.32 2.16 -8.07
CA ASP A 179 20.18 0.71 -7.80
C ASP A 179 18.87 0.38 -7.06
N THR A 180 18.45 1.24 -6.14
CA THR A 180 17.16 1.12 -5.44
C THR A 180 15.98 1.26 -6.42
N ALA A 181 16.10 2.16 -7.41
CA ALA A 181 15.11 2.31 -8.46
C ALA A 181 15.03 1.09 -9.38
N VAL A 182 16.19 0.50 -9.74
CA VAL A 182 16.25 -0.74 -10.52
C VAL A 182 15.59 -1.90 -9.79
N ALA A 183 15.90 -2.08 -8.50
CA ALA A 183 15.28 -3.12 -7.67
C ALA A 183 13.75 -2.96 -7.57
N PHE A 184 13.28 -1.71 -7.43
CA PHE A 184 11.85 -1.40 -7.43
C PHE A 184 11.18 -1.74 -8.77
N VAL A 185 11.80 -1.36 -9.90
CA VAL A 185 11.28 -1.66 -11.25
C VAL A 185 11.19 -3.16 -11.48
N MET A 186 12.22 -3.92 -11.10
CA MET A 186 12.23 -5.38 -11.21
C MET A 186 11.06 -5.99 -10.41
N ALA A 187 10.91 -5.61 -9.14
CA ALA A 187 9.85 -6.12 -8.29
C ALA A 187 8.45 -5.79 -8.85
N THR A 188 8.26 -4.56 -9.33
CA THR A 188 7.00 -4.08 -9.90
C THR A 188 6.66 -4.75 -11.23
N THR A 189 7.66 -4.99 -12.08
CA THR A 189 7.48 -5.71 -13.34
C THR A 189 7.10 -7.17 -13.08
N LEU A 190 7.72 -7.79 -12.07
CA LEU A 190 7.38 -9.15 -11.64
C LEU A 190 5.98 -9.25 -11.03
N ALA A 191 5.58 -8.27 -10.20
CA ALA A 191 4.24 -8.20 -9.64
C ALA A 191 3.17 -8.01 -10.72
N THR A 192 3.44 -7.13 -11.69
CA THR A 192 2.54 -6.89 -12.83
C THR A 192 2.43 -8.12 -13.73
N SER A 193 3.56 -8.81 -13.97
CA SER A 193 3.56 -10.08 -14.71
C SER A 193 2.75 -11.17 -14.00
N LEU A 194 2.81 -11.24 -12.66
CA LEU A 194 1.99 -12.13 -11.87
C LEU A 194 0.49 -11.82 -12.07
N VAL A 195 0.09 -10.56 -11.94
CA VAL A 195 -1.29 -10.10 -12.17
C VAL A 195 -1.77 -10.47 -13.57
N ALA A 196 -0.97 -10.16 -14.59
CA ALA A 196 -1.31 -10.46 -15.99
C ALA A 196 -1.40 -11.96 -16.30
N SER A 197 -0.62 -12.80 -15.60
CA SER A 197 -0.54 -14.25 -15.86
C SER A 197 -1.81 -15.04 -15.50
N ARG A 198 -2.66 -14.52 -14.60
CA ARG A 198 -3.86 -15.20 -14.08
C ARG A 198 -3.59 -16.56 -13.39
N ARG A 199 -2.34 -16.88 -13.08
CA ARG A 199 -1.97 -18.16 -12.43
C ARG A 199 -2.32 -18.22 -10.94
N VAL A 200 -2.55 -17.07 -10.32
CA VAL A 200 -2.99 -16.95 -8.93
C VAL A 200 -4.34 -16.26 -8.84
N LYS A 201 -5.04 -16.46 -7.73
CA LYS A 201 -6.26 -15.72 -7.45
C LYS A 201 -5.94 -14.22 -7.49
N LEU A 202 -6.73 -13.51 -8.28
CA LEU A 202 -6.50 -12.08 -8.52
C LEU A 202 -6.56 -11.32 -7.20
N PRO A 203 -5.67 -10.33 -7.00
CA PRO A 203 -5.86 -9.36 -5.93
C PRO A 203 -7.25 -8.72 -6.03
N LYS A 204 -7.83 -8.36 -4.88
CA LYS A 204 -9.15 -7.69 -4.85
C LYS A 204 -9.14 -6.50 -5.81
N ARG A 205 -10.23 -6.24 -6.53
CA ARG A 205 -10.30 -5.16 -7.52
C ARG A 205 -9.86 -3.79 -6.97
N VAL A 206 -10.27 -3.48 -5.74
CA VAL A 206 -9.86 -2.26 -5.03
C VAL A 206 -8.35 -2.15 -4.91
N TRP A 207 -7.67 -3.27 -4.64
CA TRP A 207 -6.21 -3.34 -4.60
C TRP A 207 -5.61 -3.05 -5.98
N LEU A 208 -6.16 -3.61 -7.06
CA LEU A 208 -5.67 -3.38 -8.42
C LEU A 208 -5.79 -1.90 -8.84
N ILE A 209 -6.91 -1.26 -8.51
CA ILE A 209 -7.11 0.18 -8.75
C ILE A 209 -6.09 1.00 -7.98
N GLN A 210 -5.87 0.69 -6.69
CA GLN A 210 -4.87 1.39 -5.87
C GLN A 210 -3.45 1.18 -6.40
N PHE A 211 -3.15 -0.03 -6.87
CA PHE A 211 -1.85 -0.36 -7.44
C PHE A 211 -1.64 0.44 -8.73
N HIS A 212 -2.59 0.40 -9.66
CA HIS A 212 -2.58 1.21 -10.88
C HIS A 212 -2.40 2.71 -10.61
N SER A 213 -3.22 3.30 -9.73
CA SER A 213 -3.10 4.74 -9.37
C SER A 213 -1.73 5.08 -8.80
N SER A 214 -1.17 4.20 -7.95
CA SER A 214 0.17 4.44 -7.40
C SER A 214 1.27 4.35 -8.45
N LEU A 215 1.13 3.49 -9.47
CA LEU A 215 2.08 3.44 -10.59
C LEU A 215 2.01 4.72 -11.45
N TYR A 216 0.80 5.22 -11.72
CA TYR A 216 0.61 6.49 -12.41
C TYR A 216 1.27 7.67 -11.68
N GLU A 217 1.09 7.75 -10.35
CA GLU A 217 1.74 8.78 -9.54
C GLU A 217 3.26 8.66 -9.55
N ILE A 218 3.80 7.44 -9.55
CA ILE A 218 5.24 7.17 -9.64
C ILE A 218 5.78 7.57 -11.03
N ALA A 219 5.09 7.22 -12.11
CA ALA A 219 5.47 7.61 -13.47
C ALA A 219 5.51 9.14 -13.60
N THR A 220 4.46 9.81 -13.15
CA THR A 220 4.37 11.29 -13.12
C THR A 220 5.53 11.91 -12.32
N ALA A 221 5.82 11.38 -11.12
CA ALA A 221 6.95 11.86 -10.33
C ALA A 221 8.30 11.59 -11.01
N ALA A 222 8.43 10.47 -11.73
CA ALA A 222 9.64 10.09 -12.42
C ALA A 222 9.98 11.02 -13.59
N GLU A 223 9.00 11.59 -14.30
CA GLU A 223 9.20 12.53 -15.42
C GLU A 223 10.08 13.72 -15.06
N SER A 224 9.93 14.22 -13.84
CA SER A 224 10.67 15.38 -13.31
C SER A 224 11.93 15.00 -12.52
N SER A 225 12.25 13.70 -12.45
CA SER A 225 13.34 13.16 -11.64
C SER A 225 14.60 12.89 -12.45
N ARG A 226 15.76 12.82 -11.77
CA ARG A 226 17.03 12.36 -12.35
C ARG A 226 17.04 10.85 -12.69
N LEU A 227 15.99 10.13 -12.30
CA LEU A 227 15.83 8.69 -12.52
C LEU A 227 14.88 8.37 -13.67
N LYS A 228 14.47 9.38 -14.44
CA LYS A 228 13.54 9.26 -15.58
C LYS A 228 13.87 8.07 -16.48
N ASP A 229 15.13 7.95 -16.90
CA ASP A 229 15.57 6.91 -17.85
C ASP A 229 15.46 5.48 -17.30
N VAL A 230 15.42 5.32 -15.97
CA VAL A 230 15.30 4.02 -15.31
C VAL A 230 13.86 3.70 -14.97
N LEU A 231 13.06 4.71 -14.63
CA LEU A 231 11.74 4.52 -14.06
C LEU A 231 10.60 4.65 -15.06
N LEU A 232 10.65 5.65 -15.95
CA LEU A 232 9.45 6.10 -16.65
C LEU A 232 8.87 4.99 -17.55
N ALA A 233 9.62 4.55 -18.56
CA ALA A 233 9.11 3.56 -19.51
C ALA A 233 8.74 2.21 -18.85
N PRO A 234 9.51 1.65 -17.90
CA PRO A 234 9.11 0.42 -17.23
C PRO A 234 7.85 0.56 -16.36
N VAL A 235 7.70 1.68 -15.64
CA VAL A 235 6.54 1.90 -14.77
C VAL A 235 5.29 2.19 -15.60
N GLU A 236 5.39 2.97 -16.67
CA GLU A 236 4.29 3.20 -17.63
C GLU A 236 3.82 1.89 -18.26
N LYS A 237 4.76 1.02 -18.67
CA LYS A 237 4.41 -0.31 -19.17
C LYS A 237 3.65 -1.12 -18.13
N CYS A 238 4.11 -1.13 -16.87
CA CYS A 238 3.41 -1.81 -15.79
C CYS A 238 2.00 -1.24 -15.57
N GLN A 239 1.86 0.08 -15.61
CA GLN A 239 0.57 0.75 -15.49
C GLN A 239 -0.39 0.29 -16.60
N ILE A 240 0.05 0.33 -17.86
CA ILE A 240 -0.74 -0.09 -19.03
C ILE A 240 -1.12 -1.58 -18.92
N ASP A 241 -0.18 -2.44 -18.51
CA ASP A 241 -0.45 -3.87 -18.36
C ASP A 241 -1.50 -4.15 -17.27
N VAL A 242 -1.45 -3.44 -16.14
CA VAL A 242 -2.46 -3.54 -15.07
C VAL A 242 -3.81 -2.98 -15.53
N GLU A 243 -3.82 -1.86 -16.25
CA GLU A 243 -5.03 -1.27 -16.82
C GLU A 243 -5.70 -2.24 -17.80
N ASN A 244 -4.96 -2.74 -18.79
CA ASN A 244 -5.46 -3.75 -19.73
C ASN A 244 -6.00 -4.98 -19.01
N PHE A 245 -5.29 -5.46 -17.99
CA PHE A 245 -5.75 -6.59 -17.18
C PHE A 245 -7.08 -6.29 -16.48
N MET A 246 -7.21 -5.13 -15.82
CA MET A 246 -8.43 -4.71 -15.16
C MET A 246 -9.58 -4.64 -16.17
N GLN A 247 -9.36 -4.11 -17.36
CA GLN A 247 -10.42 -3.94 -18.36
C GLN A 247 -10.92 -5.28 -18.90
N LEU A 248 -10.01 -6.18 -19.22
CA LEU A 248 -10.34 -7.53 -19.68
C LEU A 248 -11.12 -8.36 -18.64
N THR A 249 -11.04 -8.01 -17.36
CA THR A 249 -11.65 -8.76 -16.25
C THR A 249 -12.75 -7.99 -15.52
N ALA A 250 -13.08 -6.77 -15.97
CA ALA A 250 -13.99 -5.88 -15.27
C ALA A 250 -15.40 -6.46 -15.12
N LEU A 251 -15.96 -6.94 -16.23
CA LEU A 251 -17.31 -7.49 -16.24
C LEU A 251 -17.39 -8.77 -15.39
N ASP A 252 -16.41 -9.66 -15.49
CA ASP A 252 -16.38 -10.91 -14.71
C ASP A 252 -16.25 -10.64 -13.21
N SER A 253 -15.39 -9.68 -12.83
CA SER A 253 -15.22 -9.23 -11.45
C SER A 253 -16.53 -8.65 -10.88
N MET A 254 -17.14 -7.70 -11.59
CA MET A 254 -18.43 -7.12 -11.19
C MET A 254 -19.55 -8.17 -11.12
N SER A 255 -19.63 -9.08 -12.10
CA SER A 255 -20.59 -10.19 -12.08
C SER A 255 -20.37 -11.13 -10.90
N SER A 256 -19.12 -11.40 -10.53
CA SER A 256 -18.81 -12.20 -9.35
C SER A 256 -19.26 -11.53 -8.05
N ILE A 257 -19.16 -10.19 -7.96
CA ILE A 257 -19.67 -9.42 -6.82
C ILE A 257 -21.20 -9.53 -6.74
N VAL A 258 -21.89 -9.38 -7.88
CA VAL A 258 -23.34 -9.53 -7.99
C VAL A 258 -23.77 -10.93 -7.55
N ALA A 259 -23.22 -11.98 -8.17
CA ALA A 259 -23.57 -13.35 -7.86
C ALA A 259 -23.30 -13.71 -6.38
N SER A 260 -22.15 -13.28 -5.83
CA SER A 260 -21.80 -13.54 -4.43
C SER A 260 -22.79 -12.86 -3.47
N THR A 261 -23.17 -11.62 -3.77
CA THR A 261 -24.12 -10.85 -2.94
C THR A 261 -25.53 -11.43 -3.01
N GLU A 262 -26.00 -11.76 -4.21
CA GLU A 262 -27.34 -12.33 -4.41
C GLU A 262 -27.46 -13.74 -3.80
N SER A 263 -26.37 -14.54 -3.83
CA SER A 263 -26.36 -15.87 -3.23
C SER A 263 -26.53 -15.89 -1.70
N LYS A 264 -26.21 -14.78 -1.01
CA LYS A 264 -26.36 -14.68 0.45
C LYS A 264 -27.82 -14.64 0.89
N GLY A 265 -28.76 -14.26 0.00
CA GLY A 265 -30.19 -14.17 0.26
C GLY A 265 -30.59 -13.03 1.20
N ARG A 266 -30.03 -12.99 2.42
CA ARG A 266 -30.15 -11.89 3.38
C ARG A 266 -28.76 -11.32 3.66
N ILE A 267 -28.63 -10.02 3.44
CA ILE A 267 -27.41 -9.25 3.69
C ILE A 267 -27.76 -8.08 4.61
N GLU A 268 -26.89 -7.79 5.58
CA GLU A 268 -27.08 -6.63 6.45
C GLU A 268 -26.97 -5.33 5.66
N ALA A 269 -27.73 -4.31 6.04
CA ALA A 269 -27.83 -3.06 5.28
C ALA A 269 -26.48 -2.34 5.13
N LEU A 270 -25.66 -2.30 6.20
CA LEU A 270 -24.31 -1.72 6.14
C LEU A 270 -23.34 -2.55 5.27
N GLU A 271 -23.49 -3.87 5.27
CA GLU A 271 -22.70 -4.73 4.38
C GLU A 271 -23.09 -4.50 2.92
N LEU A 272 -24.39 -4.41 2.64
CA LEU A 272 -24.93 -4.08 1.31
C LEU A 272 -24.47 -2.69 0.85
N LEU A 273 -24.40 -1.70 1.73
CA LEU A 273 -23.88 -0.36 1.43
C LEU A 273 -22.42 -0.44 0.95
N ARG A 274 -21.56 -1.15 1.69
CA ARG A 274 -20.14 -1.31 1.33
C ARG A 274 -19.97 -2.02 -0.01
N VAL A 275 -20.74 -3.08 -0.25
CA VAL A 275 -20.74 -3.81 -1.52
C VAL A 275 -21.22 -2.91 -2.67
N THR A 276 -22.30 -2.15 -2.45
CA THR A 276 -22.86 -1.19 -3.43
C THR A 276 -21.84 -0.12 -3.79
N GLN A 277 -21.16 0.47 -2.81
CA GLN A 277 -20.10 1.45 -3.02
C GLN A 277 -18.91 0.86 -3.80
N SER A 278 -18.51 -0.38 -3.49
CA SER A 278 -17.43 -1.07 -4.20
C SER A 278 -17.79 -1.33 -5.66
N LEU A 279 -19.00 -1.84 -5.92
CA LEU A 279 -19.48 -2.13 -7.28
C LEU A 279 -19.67 -0.85 -8.10
N LEU A 280 -20.21 0.22 -7.49
CA LEU A 280 -20.33 1.52 -8.15
C LEU A 280 -18.97 2.07 -8.57
N ARG A 281 -17.97 2.00 -7.68
CA ARG A 281 -16.60 2.45 -8.00
C ARG A 281 -16.00 1.68 -9.18
N GLU A 282 -16.19 0.37 -9.20
CA GLU A 282 -15.69 -0.48 -10.30
C GLU A 282 -16.41 -0.19 -11.62
N LEU A 283 -17.74 0.00 -11.56
CA LEU A 283 -18.54 0.37 -12.72
C LEU A 283 -18.11 1.72 -13.30
N MET A 284 -17.90 2.73 -12.45
CA MET A 284 -17.44 4.05 -12.85
C MET A 284 -16.07 3.98 -13.54
N TYR A 285 -15.12 3.27 -12.92
CA TYR A 285 -13.79 3.09 -13.49
C TYR A 285 -13.85 2.42 -14.86
N ASN A 286 -14.66 1.35 -15.01
CA ASN A 286 -14.83 0.68 -16.30
C ASN A 286 -15.53 1.54 -17.36
N CYS A 287 -16.39 2.48 -16.96
CA CYS A 287 -17.01 3.43 -17.89
C CYS A 287 -16.05 4.53 -18.34
N GLU A 288 -15.21 5.03 -17.44
CA GLU A 288 -14.23 6.09 -17.73
C GLU A 288 -13.20 5.66 -18.77
N SER A 289 -12.68 4.45 -18.59
CA SER A 289 -11.62 3.84 -19.41
C SER A 289 -12.14 3.12 -20.66
N TYR A 290 -13.45 2.95 -20.82
CA TYR A 290 -14.01 2.14 -21.91
C TYR A 290 -13.58 2.58 -23.31
N PHE A 291 -13.41 3.89 -23.51
CA PHE A 291 -13.16 4.49 -24.82
C PHE A 291 -11.80 4.13 -25.42
N GLU A 292 -10.91 3.52 -24.63
CA GLU A 292 -9.56 3.13 -25.04
C GLU A 292 -9.47 1.65 -25.45
N HIS A 293 -10.61 0.95 -25.46
CA HIS A 293 -10.66 -0.50 -25.65
C HIS A 293 -11.57 -0.95 -26.80
N PRO A 294 -11.41 -2.20 -27.28
CA PRO A 294 -12.29 -2.76 -28.29
C PRO A 294 -13.77 -2.69 -27.88
N PRO A 295 -14.69 -2.53 -28.85
CA PRO A 295 -16.11 -2.48 -28.58
C PRO A 295 -16.58 -3.78 -27.91
N ARG A 296 -17.57 -3.66 -27.01
CA ARG A 296 -18.14 -4.81 -26.31
C ARG A 296 -18.93 -5.67 -27.28
N THR A 297 -18.87 -6.98 -27.09
CA THR A 297 -19.80 -7.93 -27.72
C THR A 297 -21.20 -7.77 -27.13
N GLU A 298 -22.22 -8.33 -27.80
CA GLU A 298 -23.59 -8.33 -27.25
C GLU A 298 -23.70 -9.09 -25.92
N SER A 299 -22.92 -10.17 -25.74
CA SER A 299 -22.88 -10.88 -24.45
C SER A 299 -22.30 -10.01 -23.33
N GLN A 300 -21.25 -9.25 -23.62
CA GLN A 300 -20.66 -8.31 -22.67
C GLN A 300 -21.61 -7.14 -22.36
N TRP A 301 -22.39 -6.67 -23.34
CA TRP A 301 -23.43 -5.68 -23.11
C TRP A 301 -24.57 -6.20 -22.24
N ALA A 302 -25.00 -7.45 -22.44
CA ALA A 302 -25.99 -8.10 -21.58
C ALA A 302 -25.48 -8.22 -20.14
N GLN A 303 -24.23 -8.67 -19.96
CA GLN A 303 -23.59 -8.78 -18.65
C GLN A 303 -23.50 -7.42 -17.94
N PHE A 304 -23.06 -6.37 -18.66
CA PHE A 304 -23.04 -5.00 -18.15
C PHE A 304 -24.44 -4.53 -17.71
N GLY A 305 -25.48 -4.82 -18.51
CA GLY A 305 -26.86 -4.48 -18.20
C GLY A 305 -27.37 -5.11 -16.90
N GLU A 306 -27.08 -6.38 -16.67
CA GLU A 306 -27.47 -7.06 -15.41
C GLU A 306 -26.72 -6.47 -14.21
N ILE A 307 -25.43 -6.15 -14.34
CA ILE A 307 -24.65 -5.48 -13.28
C ILE A 307 -25.29 -4.14 -12.91
N VAL A 308 -25.60 -3.30 -13.90
CA VAL A 308 -26.22 -1.98 -13.69
C VAL A 308 -27.58 -2.12 -13.01
N LYS A 309 -28.36 -3.14 -13.39
CA LYS A 309 -29.69 -3.42 -12.84
C LYS A 309 -29.62 -3.87 -11.37
N SER A 310 -28.72 -4.80 -11.03
CA SER A 310 -28.53 -5.24 -9.64
C SER A 310 -28.05 -4.08 -8.77
N LEU A 311 -27.09 -3.27 -9.26
CA LEU A 311 -26.60 -2.09 -8.55
C LEU A 311 -27.73 -1.07 -8.29
N ALA A 312 -28.53 -0.74 -9.30
CA ALA A 312 -29.67 0.17 -9.13
C ALA A 312 -30.70 -0.36 -8.13
N ASN A 313 -30.96 -1.68 -8.12
CA ASN A 313 -31.87 -2.30 -7.16
C ASN A 313 -31.32 -2.25 -5.73
N TRP A 314 -30.03 -2.50 -5.52
CA TRP A 314 -29.41 -2.40 -4.18
C TRP A 314 -29.43 -0.97 -3.65
N MET A 315 -29.13 0.02 -4.50
CA MET A 315 -29.25 1.43 -4.12
C MET A 315 -30.68 1.78 -3.70
N ARG A 316 -31.69 1.26 -4.40
CA ARG A 316 -33.10 1.43 -4.01
C ARG A 316 -33.37 0.81 -2.63
N ILE A 317 -32.94 -0.44 -2.39
CA ILE A 317 -33.13 -1.12 -1.09
C ILE A 317 -32.49 -0.31 0.04
N LEU A 318 -31.29 0.23 -0.16
CA LEU A 318 -30.60 1.05 0.83
C LEU A 318 -31.32 2.37 1.07
N SER A 319 -31.81 3.01 0.00
CA SER A 319 -32.61 4.24 0.10
C SER A 319 -33.94 4.00 0.81
N ASP A 320 -34.64 2.89 0.53
CA ASP A 320 -35.92 2.54 1.17
C ASP A 320 -35.73 2.20 2.67
N ALA A 321 -34.51 1.82 3.06
CA ALA A 321 -34.14 1.48 4.43
C ALA A 321 -33.47 2.65 5.18
N ASP A 322 -33.47 3.86 4.60
CA ASP A 322 -32.88 5.09 5.17
C ASP A 322 -31.43 4.88 5.67
N VAL A 323 -30.65 4.08 4.93
CA VAL A 323 -29.25 3.83 5.30
C VAL A 323 -28.43 5.05 4.90
N PRO A 324 -27.80 5.76 5.86
CA PRO A 324 -27.01 6.93 5.54
C PRO A 324 -25.82 6.52 4.69
N TYR A 325 -25.61 7.20 3.58
CA TYR A 325 -24.38 7.06 2.82
C TYR A 325 -23.22 7.53 3.71
N ASP A 326 -22.22 6.67 3.94
CA ASP A 326 -21.04 7.02 4.72
C ASP A 326 -19.89 7.45 3.77
N GLY A 327 -19.46 8.70 3.90
CA GLY A 327 -18.31 9.25 3.17
C GLY A 327 -18.66 10.21 2.03
N THR A 328 -17.63 10.64 1.32
CA THR A 328 -17.75 11.61 0.22
C THR A 328 -18.49 10.95 -0.96
N PRO A 329 -19.57 11.57 -1.47
CA PRO A 329 -20.23 11.11 -2.68
C PRO A 329 -19.24 10.98 -3.84
N TYR A 330 -19.30 9.88 -4.58
CA TYR A 330 -18.51 9.73 -5.80
C TYR A 330 -18.95 10.75 -6.86
N ASN A 331 -17.98 11.27 -7.63
CA ASN A 331 -18.29 12.04 -8.82
C ASN A 331 -18.83 11.10 -9.91
N ILE A 332 -20.14 11.09 -10.15
CA ILE A 332 -20.79 10.24 -11.15
C ILE A 332 -20.62 10.71 -12.61
N ASP A 333 -19.87 11.78 -12.87
CA ASP A 333 -19.61 12.29 -14.23
C ASP A 333 -19.14 11.22 -15.23
N PRO A 334 -18.25 10.27 -14.90
CA PRO A 334 -17.85 9.23 -15.84
C PRO A 334 -19.02 8.37 -16.31
N LEU A 335 -19.94 8.02 -15.40
CA LEU A 335 -21.16 7.28 -15.73
C LEU A 335 -22.11 8.11 -16.60
N LEU A 336 -22.24 9.40 -16.30
CA LEU A 336 -23.09 10.31 -17.07
C LEU A 336 -22.57 10.45 -18.51
N LYS A 337 -21.28 10.76 -18.67
CA LYS A 337 -20.62 10.83 -19.99
C LYS A 337 -20.81 9.53 -20.76
N PHE A 338 -20.59 8.38 -20.12
CA PHE A 338 -20.79 7.07 -20.72
C PHE A 338 -22.24 6.86 -21.18
N SER A 339 -23.23 7.24 -20.36
CA SER A 339 -24.65 7.11 -20.71
C SER A 339 -25.10 7.97 -21.89
N ILE A 340 -24.42 9.11 -22.10
CA ILE A 340 -24.66 9.99 -23.26
C ILE A 340 -24.15 9.32 -24.54
N VAL A 341 -22.96 8.70 -24.49
CA VAL A 341 -22.38 8.03 -25.65
C VAL A 341 -23.06 6.70 -25.96
N PHE A 342 -23.55 6.00 -24.93
CA PHE A 342 -24.27 4.72 -25.07
C PHE A 342 -25.70 4.82 -24.48
N PRO A 343 -26.63 5.48 -25.19
CA PRO A 343 -28.00 5.64 -24.72
C PRO A 343 -28.67 4.32 -24.36
N GLY A 344 -29.33 4.29 -23.20
CA GLY A 344 -30.06 3.11 -22.72
C GLY A 344 -29.20 2.01 -22.09
N ARG A 345 -27.87 2.12 -22.11
CA ARG A 345 -26.99 1.12 -21.46
C ARG A 345 -26.83 1.33 -19.95
N VAL A 346 -27.00 2.56 -19.47
CA VAL A 346 -27.06 2.86 -18.03
C VAL A 346 -28.50 3.23 -17.67
N SER A 347 -29.08 2.55 -16.67
CA SER A 347 -30.47 2.76 -16.27
C SER A 347 -30.66 4.14 -15.62
N PRO A 348 -31.68 4.93 -16.00
CA PRO A 348 -32.02 6.17 -15.31
C PRO A 348 -32.29 6.00 -13.81
N ASN A 349 -32.75 4.81 -13.40
CA ASN A 349 -32.98 4.48 -12.00
C ASN A 349 -31.68 4.48 -11.18
N LEU A 350 -30.54 4.15 -11.79
CA LEU A 350 -29.25 4.20 -11.10
C LEU A 350 -28.94 5.64 -10.67
N PHE A 351 -29.07 6.62 -11.57
CA PHE A 351 -28.86 8.03 -11.26
C PHE A 351 -29.87 8.55 -10.23
N ARG A 352 -31.14 8.20 -10.38
CA ARG A 352 -32.18 8.60 -9.42
C ARG A 352 -31.88 8.07 -8.02
N ASN A 353 -31.56 6.79 -7.89
CA ASN A 353 -31.31 6.16 -6.60
C ASN A 353 -30.02 6.67 -5.96
N TRP A 354 -28.98 6.93 -6.77
CA TRP A 354 -27.77 7.61 -6.31
C TRP A 354 -28.10 8.98 -5.69
N MET A 355 -28.86 9.81 -6.40
CA MET A 355 -29.27 11.12 -5.91
C MET A 355 -30.02 11.02 -4.59
N LEU A 356 -30.97 10.09 -4.45
CA LEU A 356 -31.71 9.87 -3.21
C LEU A 356 -30.77 9.55 -2.05
N MET A 357 -29.86 8.58 -2.24
CA MET A 357 -28.90 8.18 -1.21
C MET A 357 -27.93 9.29 -0.78
N THR A 358 -27.59 10.24 -1.68
CA THR A 358 -26.61 11.31 -1.38
C THR A 358 -27.24 12.66 -1.01
N SER A 359 -28.51 12.89 -1.35
CA SER A 359 -29.16 14.19 -1.19
C SER A 359 -29.47 14.59 0.26
N GLU A 360 -29.58 13.62 1.18
CA GLU A 360 -29.79 13.91 2.62
C GLU A 360 -28.55 14.54 3.29
N GLN A 361 -27.35 14.41 2.71
CA GLN A 361 -26.14 15.05 3.23
C GLN A 361 -26.05 16.54 2.86
N VAL A 362 -26.62 16.97 1.73
CA VAL A 362 -26.59 18.39 1.30
C VAL A 362 -27.41 19.27 2.26
N MET A 363 -28.39 18.70 2.97
CA MET A 363 -29.20 19.42 3.95
C MET A 363 -28.67 19.37 5.39
N THR A 364 -27.59 18.61 5.67
CA THR A 364 -27.03 18.48 7.03
C THR A 364 -25.66 19.13 7.22
N ALA A 365 -25.07 19.78 6.19
CA ALA A 365 -23.91 20.64 6.38
C ALA A 365 -24.34 21.97 7.04
N PRO A 366 -23.84 22.34 8.24
CA PRO A 366 -24.15 23.63 8.82
C PRO A 366 -23.51 24.74 7.99
N SER A 367 -24.35 25.58 7.39
CA SER A 367 -23.96 26.87 6.83
C SER A 367 -23.35 27.76 7.93
N LYS A 368 -22.04 27.64 8.16
CA LYS A 368 -21.24 28.68 8.84
C LYS A 368 -20.66 29.62 7.81
N ARG A 369 -21.51 30.39 7.14
CA ARG A 369 -21.16 31.70 6.55
C ARG A 369 -22.36 32.65 6.61
N ALA A 370 -22.46 33.33 7.75
CA ALA A 370 -23.02 34.67 7.96
C ALA A 370 -22.83 34.93 9.46
N ARG A 371 -22.14 35.95 9.96
CA ARG A 371 -22.13 37.35 9.54
C ARG A 371 -20.77 37.97 9.89
N THR A 372 -20.16 38.63 8.91
CA THR A 372 -19.47 39.91 9.14
C THR A 372 -20.48 40.98 8.80
N GLU A 373 -20.88 41.75 9.80
CA GLU A 373 -21.07 43.20 9.76
C GLU A 373 -21.20 43.71 11.20
#